data_AF-A0A1G2YY92-F1
#
_entry.id   AF-A0A1G2YY92-F1
#
_cell.length_a   1.000
_cell.length_b   1.000
_cell.length_c   1.000
_cell.angle_alpha   90.00
_cell.angle_beta   90.00
_cell.angle_gamma   90.00
#
_symmetry.space_group_name_H-M   'P 1'
#
loop_
_entity.id
_entity.type
_entity.pdbx_description
1 polymer ?
#
loop_
_entity_poly.entity_id
_entity_poly.type
_entity_poly.pdbx_seq_one_letter_code
_entity_poly.pdbx_strand_id
1 'polypeptide(L)'
;MHHFDFNDPFEGQDKQDESLDWSLSPDEDLIMEQILENLDTTPLGKVLKRIAFLPEVRKQKVLDVRRQLTEGKYDLNSRLDVALDKVLEDLTAQ
;
A
#
# COMPACT_ATOMS: atom_id res chain seq x y z
N MET A 1 -14.56 20.38 25.09
CA MET A 1 -13.98 20.12 23.76
C MET A 1 -12.85 19.13 23.97
N HIS A 2 -13.01 17.87 23.53
CA HIS A 2 -11.98 16.85 23.70
C HIS A 2 -10.88 17.05 22.66
N HIS A 3 -9.66 17.27 23.14
CA HIS A 3 -8.43 17.27 22.36
C HIS A 3 -8.13 15.82 21.99
N PHE A 4 -8.35 15.44 20.73
CA PHE A 4 -7.90 14.15 20.20
C PHE A 4 -6.44 14.32 19.77
N ASP A 5 -5.51 13.85 20.60
CA ASP A 5 -4.12 13.66 20.18
C ASP A 5 -4.05 12.50 19.19
N PHE A 6 -3.86 12.83 17.91
CA PHE A 6 -3.41 11.88 16.91
C PHE A 6 -1.90 11.72 17.08
N ASN A 7 -1.49 10.82 17.98
CA ASN A 7 -0.17 10.21 17.84
C ASN A 7 -0.19 9.39 16.55
N ASP A 8 0.45 9.90 15.51
CA ASP A 8 0.58 9.28 14.19
C ASP A 8 1.61 8.13 14.31
N PRO A 9 1.20 6.85 14.28
CA PRO A 9 2.14 5.73 14.45
C PRO A 9 2.90 5.41 13.16
N PHE A 10 2.64 6.13 12.07
CA PHE A 10 3.11 5.79 10.72
C PHE A 10 4.25 6.68 10.22
N GLU A 11 5.03 7.25 11.14
CA GLU A 11 6.33 7.84 10.79
C GLU A 11 7.39 6.74 10.66
N GLY A 12 7.64 6.35 9.41
CA GLY A 12 8.88 5.71 8.99
C GLY A 12 8.84 4.19 8.91
N GLN A 13 8.69 3.67 7.67
CA GLN A 13 9.28 2.39 7.22
C GLN A 13 9.12 2.24 5.69
N ASP A 14 9.78 3.09 4.91
CA ASP A 14 10.11 2.81 3.49
C ASP A 14 11.31 1.84 3.43
N LYS A 15 11.19 0.68 4.06
CA LYS A 15 12.09 -0.47 3.91
C LYS A 15 11.28 -1.75 4.03
N GLN A 16 10.72 -2.21 2.92
CA GLN A 16 10.27 -3.59 2.80
C GLN A 16 10.89 -4.17 1.54
N ASP A 17 12.17 -4.49 1.67
CA ASP A 17 12.80 -5.61 0.96
C ASP A 17 13.53 -6.42 2.05
N GLU A 18 12.76 -6.84 3.07
CA GLU A 18 13.14 -7.96 3.90
C GLU A 18 12.58 -9.20 3.21
N SER A 19 13.45 -10.08 2.75
CA SER A 19 13.04 -11.43 2.37
C SER A 19 12.30 -12.02 3.57
N LEU A 20 10.98 -12.18 3.46
CA LEU A 20 10.17 -12.79 4.51
C LEU A 20 10.72 -14.19 4.76
N ASP A 21 11.47 -14.34 5.85
CA ASP A 21 11.81 -15.65 6.39
C ASP A 21 10.51 -16.23 6.94
N TRP A 22 9.89 -17.12 6.16
CA TRP A 22 8.63 -17.78 6.51
C TRP A 22 8.81 -18.82 7.63
N SER A 23 9.88 -18.75 8.43
CA SER A 23 10.03 -19.60 9.62
C SER A 23 9.13 -19.08 10.75
N LEU A 24 7.84 -19.37 10.65
CA LEU A 24 6.90 -19.16 11.75
C LEU A 24 7.18 -20.17 12.88
N SER A 25 6.93 -19.77 14.11
CA SER A 25 6.87 -20.73 15.21
C SER A 25 5.66 -21.66 15.03
N PRO A 26 5.68 -22.89 15.58
CA PRO A 26 4.55 -23.82 15.45
C PRO A 26 3.21 -23.26 15.92
N ASP A 27 3.22 -22.36 16.91
CA ASP A 27 2.02 -21.71 17.42
C ASP A 27 1.47 -20.67 16.43
N GLU A 28 2.35 -19.94 15.74
CA GLU A 28 1.96 -18.98 14.69
C GLU A 28 1.42 -19.68 13.46
N ASP A 29 1.97 -20.84 13.09
CA ASP A 29 1.45 -21.70 12.02
C ASP A 29 0.00 -22.15 12.32
N LEU A 30 -0.26 -22.62 13.54
CA LEU A 30 -1.61 -23.02 13.95
C LEU A 30 -2.62 -21.87 13.90
N ILE A 31 -2.19 -20.66 14.28
CA ILE A 31 -3.03 -19.46 14.20
C ILE A 31 -3.31 -19.11 12.73
N MET A 32 -2.30 -19.20 11.86
CA MET A 32 -2.44 -18.98 10.42
C MET A 32 -3.47 -19.94 9.81
N GLU A 33 -3.38 -21.24 10.11
CA GLU A 33 -4.32 -22.25 9.65
C GLU A 33 -5.76 -21.91 10.07
N GLN A 34 -5.95 -21.55 11.34
CA GLN A 34 -7.26 -21.21 11.85
C GLN A 34 -7.85 -19.95 11.18
N ILE A 35 -7.02 -18.98 10.81
CA ILE A 35 -7.43 -17.79 10.05
C ILE A 35 -7.86 -18.19 8.63
N LEU A 36 -7.09 -19.07 7.97
CA LEU A 36 -7.38 -19.54 6.61
C LEU A 36 -8.68 -20.35 6.55
N GLU A 37 -8.93 -21.22 7.53
CA GLU A 37 -10.18 -21.97 7.65
C GLU A 37 -11.41 -21.07 7.78
N ASN A 38 -11.25 -19.91 8.45
CA ASN A 38 -12.34 -18.98 8.74
C ASN A 38 -12.49 -17.85 7.73
N LEU A 39 -11.67 -17.83 6.67
CA LEU A 39 -11.57 -16.72 5.73
C LEU A 39 -12.89 -16.45 4.99
N ASP A 40 -13.66 -17.49 4.66
CA ASP A 40 -14.94 -17.35 3.94
C ASP A 40 -16.18 -17.54 4.83
N THR A 41 -16.01 -18.06 6.05
CA THR A 41 -17.11 -18.43 6.94
C THR A 41 -17.48 -17.30 7.90
N THR A 42 -16.51 -16.49 8.32
CA THR A 42 -16.73 -15.41 9.29
C THR A 42 -16.87 -14.04 8.61
N PRO A 43 -17.64 -13.10 9.19
CA PRO A 43 -17.69 -11.72 8.70
C PRO A 43 -16.29 -11.06 8.67
N LEU A 44 -15.46 -11.34 9.68
CA LEU A 44 -14.09 -10.83 9.76
C LEU A 44 -13.21 -11.41 8.65
N GLY A 45 -13.26 -12.73 8.42
CA GLY A 45 -12.53 -13.40 7.34
C GLY A 45 -12.85 -12.79 5.97
N LYS A 46 -14.14 -12.53 5.69
CA LYS A 46 -14.57 -11.89 4.43
C LYS A 46 -13.98 -10.48 4.26
N VAL A 47 -13.82 -9.74 5.35
CA VAL A 47 -13.18 -8.42 5.34
C VAL A 47 -11.67 -8.56 5.11
N LEU A 48 -10.99 -9.47 5.81
CA LEU A 48 -9.56 -9.74 5.61
C LEU A 48 -9.27 -10.14 4.16
N LYS A 49 -10.09 -11.02 3.58
CA LYS A 49 -10.02 -11.40 2.16
C LYS A 49 -10.13 -10.18 1.25
N ARG A 50 -11.09 -9.28 1.50
CA ARG A 50 -11.23 -8.04 0.72
C ARG A 50 -10.02 -7.12 0.88
N ILE A 51 -9.46 -7.00 2.08
CA ILE A 51 -8.26 -6.20 2.35
C ILE A 51 -7.07 -6.74 1.57
N ALA A 52 -6.88 -8.06 1.53
CA ALA A 52 -5.81 -8.70 0.77
C ALA A 52 -5.91 -8.46 -0.76
N PHE A 53 -7.12 -8.24 -1.28
CA PHE A 53 -7.34 -7.87 -2.68
C PHE A 53 -7.29 -6.36 -2.95
N LEU A 54 -7.14 -5.52 -1.92
CA LEU A 54 -6.98 -4.09 -2.16
C LEU A 54 -5.66 -3.87 -2.89
N PRO A 55 -5.65 -3.10 -3.99
CA PRO A 55 -4.41 -2.76 -4.65
C PRO A 55 -3.48 -2.08 -3.65
N GLU A 56 -2.19 -2.38 -3.72
CA GLU A 56 -1.18 -1.66 -2.96
C GLU A 56 -1.12 -0.21 -3.48
N VAL A 57 -2.01 0.63 -2.97
CA VAL A 57 -2.01 2.05 -3.29
C VAL A 57 -0.99 2.68 -2.36
N ARG A 58 0.08 3.25 -2.93
CA ARG A 58 0.98 4.16 -2.25
C ARG A 58 0.24 5.45 -1.88
N LYS A 59 -0.68 5.38 -0.91
CA LYS A 59 -1.62 6.44 -0.52
C LYS A 59 -0.88 7.75 -0.26
N GLN A 60 0.27 7.68 0.42
CA GLN A 60 1.08 8.84 0.73
C GLN A 60 1.54 9.59 -0.53
N LYS A 61 2.07 8.86 -1.52
CA LYS A 61 2.47 9.43 -2.81
C LYS A 61 1.29 10.07 -3.54
N VAL A 62 0.13 9.41 -3.54
CA VAL A 62 -1.08 9.94 -4.21
C VAL A 62 -1.57 11.23 -3.55
N LEU A 63 -1.64 11.26 -2.22
CA LEU A 63 -2.09 12.42 -1.46
C LEU A 63 -1.12 13.60 -1.61
N ASP A 64 0.18 13.33 -1.57
CA ASP A 64 1.21 14.35 -1.78
C ASP A 64 1.13 14.99 -3.16
N VAL A 65 1.05 14.18 -4.22
CA VAL A 65 0.89 14.70 -5.59
C VAL A 65 -0.40 15.50 -5.75
N ARG A 66 -1.53 15.03 -5.18
CA ARG A 66 -2.81 15.77 -5.22
C ARG A 66 -2.70 17.14 -4.53
N ARG A 67 -2.01 17.21 -3.40
CA ARG A 67 -1.73 18.47 -2.71
C ARG A 67 -0.89 19.39 -3.59
N GLN A 68 0.22 18.91 -4.16
CA GLN A 68 1.09 19.70 -5.03
C GLN A 68 0.36 20.24 -6.26
N LEU A 69 -0.53 19.44 -6.86
CA LEU A 69 -1.38 19.87 -7.99
C LEU A 69 -2.34 20.98 -7.56
N THR A 70 -3.02 20.80 -6.43
CA THR A 70 -3.95 21.81 -5.87
C THR A 70 -3.24 23.12 -5.56
N GLU A 71 -2.02 23.05 -5.04
CA GLU A 71 -1.19 24.21 -4.69
C GLU A 71 -0.45 24.83 -5.89
N GLY A 72 -0.55 24.23 -7.09
CA GLY A 72 0.19 24.68 -8.27
C GLY A 72 1.72 24.52 -8.17
N LYS A 73 2.20 23.71 -7.22
CA LYS A 73 3.63 23.44 -6.99
C LYS A 73 4.12 22.18 -7.70
N TYR A 74 3.23 21.45 -8.35
CA TYR A 74 3.59 20.28 -9.11
C TYR A 74 4.37 20.67 -10.36
N ASP A 75 5.62 20.25 -10.44
CA ASP A 75 6.46 20.52 -11.61
C ASP A 75 6.06 19.61 -12.77
N LEU A 76 5.18 20.14 -13.62
CA LEU A 76 4.67 19.42 -14.78
C LEU A 76 5.76 19.20 -15.84
N ASN A 77 6.66 20.16 -16.03
CA ASN A 77 7.60 20.14 -17.15
C ASN A 77 8.63 19.02 -16.98
N SER A 78 9.24 18.89 -15.79
CA SER A 78 10.20 17.79 -15.54
C SER A 78 9.54 16.41 -15.52
N ARG A 79 8.24 16.34 -15.20
CA ARG A 79 7.48 15.08 -15.14
C ARG A 79 6.92 14.66 -16.50
N LEU A 80 6.74 15.59 -17.43
CA LEU A 80 6.23 15.32 -18.77
C LEU A 80 7.19 14.44 -19.56
N ASP A 81 8.50 14.74 -19.53
CA ASP A 81 9.51 13.94 -20.23
C ASP A 81 9.50 12.48 -19.75
N VAL A 82 9.45 12.28 -18.43
CA VAL A 82 9.37 10.94 -17.83
C VAL A 82 8.07 10.22 -18.21
N ALA A 83 6.96 10.94 -18.30
CA ALA A 83 5.68 10.36 -18.72
C ALA A 83 5.70 9.94 -20.20
N LEU A 84 6.31 10.75 -21.06
CA LEU A 84 6.49 10.44 -22.49
C LEU A 84 7.40 9.23 -22.68
N ASP A 85 8.53 9.17 -21.97
CA ASP A 85 9.44 8.02 -22.01
C ASP A 85 8.72 6.72 -21.64
N LYS A 86 7.90 6.75 -20.59
CA LYS A 86 7.13 5.58 -20.15
C LYS A 86 6.08 5.15 -21.17
N VAL A 87 5.36 6.10 -21.77
CA VAL A 87 4.39 5.80 -22.84
C VAL A 87 5.09 5.20 -24.06
N LEU A 88 6.25 5.74 -24.45
CA LEU A 88 7.03 5.22 -25.57
C LEU A 88 7.56 3.81 -25.28
N GLU A 89 8.06 3.56 -24.07
CA GLU A 89 8.46 2.23 -23.61
C GLU A 89 7.30 1.22 -23.74
N ASP A 90 6.12 1.56 -23.22
CA ASP A 90 4.94 0.68 -23.28
C ASP A 90 4.48 0.39 -24.71
N LEU A 91 4.57 1.37 -25.63
CA LEU A 91 4.15 1.22 -27.02
C LEU A 91 5.16 0.47 -27.89
N THR A 92 6.45 0.52 -27.54
CA THR A 92 7.53 -0.08 -28.34
C THR A 92 7.99 -1.44 -27.79
N ALA A 93 7.60 -1.79 -26.57
CA ALA A 93 7.87 -3.10 -25.95
C ALA A 93 6.88 -4.21 -26.37
N GLN A 94 6.03 -3.98 -27.38
CA GLN A 94 5.10 -4.96 -27.98
C GLN A 94 5.72 -5.74 -29.14
#